data_AF-A0AAF6B8C4-F1
#
_entry.id   AF-A0AAF6B8C4-F1
#
_cell.length_a   1.000
_cell.length_b   1.000
_cell.length_c   1.000
_cell.angle_alpha   90.00
_cell.angle_beta   90.00
_cell.angle_gamma   90.00
#
_symmetry.space_group_name_H-M   'P 1'
#
loop_
_entity.id
_entity.type
_entity.pdbx_description
1 polymer ?
#
loop_
_entity_poly.entity_id
_entity_poly.type
_entity_poly.pdbx_seq_one_letter_code
_entity_poly.pdbx_strand_id
1 'polypeptide(L)'
;MERATLLVLVCLLQVTVWARSIEASTEMIKRIDTHCHLVPPFYAELLQEHNIVAGGRAIPSWSATEHLEVMDLLNVSMSIVAVSTPAAVLMRNYQVKDSRQLARRLNEYAYNLSMEYPQRFSFFATLTLPDVEGSVAEAIYALDTLNAAGVMILATSSDELLGSPRFEPLYAELDKRNATVFVHPSQSPCPVQDTFDPILPLPDIEKPAAEDIYALDSANAGGVRILASSPEDLLRSPLFDKLEATESKNPSLSLCGGKDAFDKGSSGLPPYAVDFLLDTTRAAVNLIFRNMTRKYPNVKYIFAHSGGFLPFSTFRIVRILMMLTKQTEEAIVAQLQAFYVDTALSASKYALPSTISLLGTSHLTFGSDYPFAPPDAYVPNTENLDQFVRDTLTPDDGQQINLKTASELFSHILSDDILATMGFG
;
A
#
# COMPACT_ATOMS: atom_id res chain seq x y z
N MET A 1 62.46 -26.95 -11.16
CA MET A 1 61.10 -27.46 -11.42
C MET A 1 60.05 -26.92 -10.43
N GLU A 2 60.41 -26.56 -9.19
CA GLU A 2 59.42 -26.26 -8.13
C GLU A 2 58.71 -24.90 -8.22
N ARG A 3 59.34 -23.83 -8.75
CA ARG A 3 58.72 -22.50 -8.81
C ARG A 3 57.60 -22.37 -9.85
N ALA A 4 57.71 -23.08 -10.97
CA ALA A 4 56.69 -23.05 -12.02
C ALA A 4 55.39 -23.74 -11.56
N THR A 5 55.50 -24.85 -10.82
CA THR A 5 54.35 -25.58 -10.28
C THR A 5 53.60 -24.76 -9.22
N LEU A 6 54.33 -24.02 -8.37
CA LEU A 6 53.72 -23.15 -7.35
C LEU A 6 52.95 -21.98 -7.99
N LEU A 7 53.49 -21.38 -9.05
CA LEU A 7 52.82 -20.29 -9.77
C LEU A 7 51.51 -20.76 -10.42
N VAL A 8 51.53 -21.95 -11.02
CA VAL A 8 50.34 -22.56 -11.63
C VAL A 8 49.28 -22.87 -10.57
N LEU A 9 49.67 -23.38 -9.39
CA LEU A 9 48.73 -23.64 -8.31
C LEU A 9 48.09 -22.36 -7.75
N VAL A 10 48.86 -21.29 -7.59
CA VAL A 10 48.34 -19.99 -7.13
C VAL A 10 47.39 -19.38 -8.17
N CYS A 11 47.72 -19.46 -9.46
CA CYS A 11 46.81 -19.02 -10.52
C CYS A 11 45.53 -19.86 -10.58
N LEU A 12 45.60 -21.19 -10.41
CA LEU A 12 44.42 -22.06 -10.37
C LEU A 12 43.55 -21.78 -9.13
N LEU A 13 44.16 -21.50 -7.98
CA LEU A 13 43.45 -21.08 -6.76
C LEU A 13 42.79 -19.71 -6.93
N GLN A 14 43.47 -18.75 -7.56
CA GLN A 14 42.89 -17.43 -7.85
C GLN A 14 41.74 -17.54 -8.85
N VAL A 15 41.87 -18.34 -9.91
CA VAL A 15 40.82 -18.58 -10.91
C VAL A 15 39.61 -19.28 -10.28
N THR A 16 39.81 -20.22 -9.37
CA THR A 16 38.69 -20.91 -8.68
C THR A 16 38.00 -20.01 -7.65
N VAL A 17 38.72 -19.14 -6.95
CA VAL A 17 38.12 -18.11 -6.07
C VAL A 17 37.37 -17.06 -6.90
N TRP A 18 37.91 -16.64 -8.05
CA TRP A 18 37.23 -15.73 -8.97
C TRP A 18 35.98 -16.37 -9.60
N ALA A 19 36.06 -17.64 -10.02
CA ALA A 19 34.94 -18.38 -10.57
C ALA A 19 33.83 -18.60 -9.54
N ARG A 20 34.18 -18.93 -8.28
CA ARG A 20 33.20 -18.98 -7.17
C ARG A 20 32.60 -17.62 -6.84
N SER A 21 33.37 -16.54 -6.98
CA SER A 21 32.87 -15.17 -6.81
C SER A 21 31.93 -14.76 -7.94
N ILE A 22 32.13 -15.28 -9.16
CA ILE A 22 31.20 -15.10 -10.29
C ILE A 22 29.95 -15.95 -10.09
N GLU A 23 30.08 -17.23 -9.72
CA GLU A 23 28.94 -18.12 -9.45
C GLU A 23 28.06 -17.57 -8.31
N ALA A 24 28.66 -17.07 -7.23
CA ALA A 24 27.94 -16.40 -6.14
C ALA A 24 27.33 -15.04 -6.55
N SER A 25 27.84 -14.40 -7.60
CA SER A 25 27.27 -13.15 -8.16
C SER A 25 26.13 -13.40 -9.16
N THR A 26 25.81 -14.68 -9.45
CA THR A 26 24.84 -15.09 -10.47
C THR A 26 23.72 -15.99 -9.94
N GLU A 27 23.47 -16.03 -8.62
CA GLU A 27 22.18 -16.53 -8.17
C GLU A 27 21.09 -15.59 -8.71
N MET A 28 20.26 -16.12 -9.61
CA MET A 28 19.14 -15.36 -10.15
C MET A 28 18.24 -14.95 -8.98
N ILE A 29 18.03 -13.64 -8.81
CA ILE A 29 17.13 -13.09 -7.80
C ILE A 29 15.74 -13.64 -8.07
N LYS A 30 15.21 -14.46 -7.17
CA LYS A 30 13.84 -14.97 -7.22
C LYS A 30 12.91 -14.06 -6.43
N ARG A 31 11.70 -13.88 -6.95
CA ARG A 31 10.73 -12.94 -6.38
C ARG A 31 9.37 -13.57 -6.12
N ILE A 32 8.67 -13.11 -5.09
CA ILE A 32 7.22 -13.24 -4.97
C ILE A 32 6.61 -11.86 -5.21
N ASP A 33 5.80 -11.74 -6.25
CA ASP A 33 5.10 -10.51 -6.58
C ASP A 33 3.80 -10.43 -5.80
N THR A 34 3.78 -9.53 -4.82
CA THR A 34 2.63 -9.29 -3.93
C THR A 34 1.73 -8.15 -4.40
N HIS A 35 2.10 -7.47 -5.49
CA HIS A 35 1.33 -6.39 -6.08
C HIS A 35 1.32 -6.57 -7.60
N CYS A 36 0.44 -7.43 -8.06
CA CYS A 36 0.12 -7.63 -9.46
C CYS A 36 -1.38 -7.89 -9.59
N HIS A 37 -1.89 -7.66 -10.79
CA HIS A 37 -3.32 -7.54 -11.02
C HIS A 37 -3.88 -8.58 -11.97
N LEU A 38 -5.09 -9.01 -11.64
CA LEU A 38 -5.88 -9.96 -12.41
C LEU A 38 -6.97 -9.20 -13.17
N VAL A 39 -6.99 -9.34 -14.50
CA VAL A 39 -8.02 -8.72 -15.35
C VAL A 39 -8.66 -9.79 -16.25
N PRO A 40 -9.60 -10.60 -15.73
CA PRO A 40 -10.23 -11.64 -16.53
C PRO A 40 -11.01 -11.04 -17.71
N PRO A 41 -11.11 -11.72 -18.87
CA PRO A 41 -11.80 -11.17 -20.04
C PRO A 41 -13.23 -10.69 -19.76
N PHE A 42 -14.01 -11.48 -19.01
CA PHE A 42 -15.38 -11.10 -18.63
C PHE A 42 -15.45 -9.84 -17.77
N TYR A 43 -14.39 -9.57 -16.99
CA TYR A 43 -14.32 -8.39 -16.14
C TYR A 43 -13.89 -7.18 -16.96
N ALA A 44 -12.93 -7.34 -17.86
CA ALA A 44 -12.54 -6.30 -18.80
C ALA A 44 -13.72 -5.85 -19.67
N GLU A 45 -14.49 -6.80 -20.22
CA GLU A 45 -15.71 -6.54 -20.98
C GLU A 45 -16.73 -5.76 -20.14
N LEU A 46 -17.00 -6.20 -18.91
CA LEU A 46 -17.93 -5.52 -18.00
C LEU A 46 -17.50 -4.09 -17.68
N LEU A 47 -16.21 -3.85 -17.42
CA LEU A 47 -15.69 -2.51 -17.19
C LEU A 47 -15.83 -1.62 -18.43
N GLN A 48 -15.56 -2.16 -19.62
CA GLN A 48 -15.73 -1.45 -20.88
C GLN A 48 -17.20 -1.11 -21.17
N GLU A 49 -18.13 -2.04 -20.94
CA GLU A 49 -19.58 -1.81 -21.08
C GLU A 49 -20.07 -0.65 -20.19
N HIS A 50 -19.49 -0.50 -19.00
CA HIS A 50 -19.78 0.58 -18.08
C HIS A 50 -18.93 1.85 -18.31
N ASN A 51 -18.04 1.87 -19.32
CA ASN A 51 -17.08 2.94 -19.59
C ASN A 51 -16.17 3.29 -18.40
N ILE A 52 -15.80 2.28 -17.61
CA ILE A 52 -14.95 2.45 -16.44
C ILE A 52 -13.48 2.34 -16.85
N VAL A 53 -12.67 3.25 -16.32
CA VAL A 53 -11.20 3.19 -16.34
C VAL A 53 -10.65 2.91 -14.95
N ALA A 54 -9.51 2.25 -14.87
CA ALA A 54 -8.83 2.00 -13.60
C ALA A 54 -7.78 3.10 -13.36
N GLY A 55 -8.04 4.00 -12.41
CA GLY A 55 -7.11 5.10 -12.12
C GLY A 55 -6.87 6.05 -13.30
N GLY A 56 -7.86 6.23 -14.17
CA GLY A 56 -7.73 7.04 -15.38
C GLY A 56 -7.04 6.33 -16.57
N ARG A 57 -6.69 5.04 -16.43
CA ARG A 57 -6.12 4.22 -17.51
C ARG A 57 -7.15 3.31 -18.16
N ALA A 58 -7.02 3.16 -19.48
CA ALA A 58 -7.76 2.13 -20.22
C ALA A 58 -7.48 0.74 -19.63
N ILE A 59 -8.49 -0.11 -19.64
CA ILE A 59 -8.36 -1.48 -19.13
C ILE A 59 -7.41 -2.26 -20.05
N PRO A 60 -6.28 -2.76 -19.53
CA PRO A 60 -5.31 -3.50 -20.34
C PRO A 60 -5.87 -4.86 -20.74
N SER A 61 -5.35 -5.43 -21.83
CA SER A 61 -5.50 -6.86 -22.10
C SER A 61 -4.72 -7.65 -21.06
N TRP A 62 -5.21 -8.84 -20.74
CA TRP A 62 -4.54 -9.74 -19.81
C TRP A 62 -4.88 -11.19 -20.14
N SER A 63 -3.88 -12.05 -20.03
CA SER A 63 -4.01 -13.50 -20.07
C SER A 63 -3.03 -14.15 -19.11
N ALA A 64 -3.32 -15.37 -18.66
CA ALA A 64 -2.40 -16.14 -17.82
C ALA A 64 -1.05 -16.36 -18.51
N THR A 65 -1.05 -16.61 -19.83
CA THR A 65 0.17 -16.81 -20.63
C THR A 65 1.03 -15.55 -20.67
N GLU A 66 0.46 -14.39 -20.98
CA GLU A 66 1.23 -13.13 -20.98
C GLU A 66 1.73 -12.76 -19.58
N HIS A 67 0.94 -13.06 -18.53
CA HIS A 67 1.39 -12.84 -17.15
C HIS A 67 2.59 -13.74 -16.82
N LEU A 68 2.58 -15.03 -17.20
CA LEU A 68 3.71 -15.93 -17.00
C LEU A 68 4.99 -15.44 -17.73
N GLU A 69 4.86 -14.89 -18.93
CA GLU A 69 5.99 -14.30 -19.66
C GLU A 69 6.59 -13.10 -18.91
N VAL A 70 5.75 -12.24 -18.33
CA VAL A 70 6.21 -11.12 -17.49
C VAL A 70 6.83 -11.61 -16.19
N MET A 71 6.29 -12.68 -15.59
CA MET A 71 6.89 -13.29 -14.42
C MET A 71 8.31 -13.80 -14.73
N ASP A 72 8.48 -14.52 -15.84
CA ASP A 72 9.78 -15.03 -16.27
C ASP A 72 10.77 -13.89 -16.57
N LEU A 73 10.31 -12.79 -17.21
CA LEU A 73 11.10 -11.59 -17.46
C LEU A 73 11.63 -10.95 -16.17
N LEU A 74 10.81 -10.91 -15.12
CA LEU A 74 11.12 -10.27 -13.84
C LEU A 74 11.69 -11.25 -12.80
N ASN A 75 11.98 -12.50 -13.17
CA ASN A 75 12.35 -13.60 -12.26
C ASN A 75 11.37 -13.79 -11.09
N VAL A 76 10.07 -13.57 -11.33
CA VAL A 76 9.00 -13.82 -10.37
C VAL A 76 8.68 -15.32 -10.38
N SER A 77 8.90 -15.95 -9.23
CA SER A 77 8.56 -17.35 -9.00
C SER A 77 7.06 -17.51 -8.79
N MET A 78 6.44 -16.63 -8.00
CA MET A 78 5.00 -16.63 -7.75
C MET A 78 4.41 -15.23 -7.75
N SER A 79 3.24 -15.09 -8.36
CA SER A 79 2.41 -13.88 -8.33
C SER A 79 1.20 -14.13 -7.43
N ILE A 80 0.98 -13.25 -6.44
CA ILE A 80 -0.24 -13.21 -5.64
C ILE A 80 -1.14 -12.15 -6.25
N VAL A 81 -2.02 -12.56 -7.16
CA VAL A 81 -2.79 -11.64 -7.98
C VAL A 81 -3.96 -11.03 -7.21
N ALA A 82 -4.29 -9.78 -7.50
CA ALA A 82 -5.44 -9.08 -6.93
C ALA A 82 -6.24 -8.36 -8.03
N VAL A 83 -7.56 -8.27 -7.91
CA VAL A 83 -8.33 -7.41 -8.81
C VAL A 83 -8.06 -5.94 -8.45
N SER A 84 -7.64 -5.10 -9.40
CA SER A 84 -7.39 -3.68 -9.14
C SER A 84 -8.69 -2.88 -8.95
N THR A 85 -8.59 -1.58 -8.67
CA THR A 85 -9.73 -0.65 -8.66
C THR A 85 -10.51 -0.74 -9.99
N PRO A 86 -11.86 -0.78 -9.98
CA PRO A 86 -12.78 -0.51 -8.86
C PRO A 86 -13.16 -1.74 -7.99
N ALA A 87 -12.42 -2.85 -8.09
CA ALA A 87 -12.76 -4.11 -7.41
C ALA A 87 -14.18 -4.61 -7.76
N ALA A 88 -14.88 -5.26 -6.83
CA ALA A 88 -16.22 -5.80 -7.11
C ALA A 88 -17.36 -4.77 -7.00
N VAL A 89 -17.06 -3.53 -6.57
CA VAL A 89 -18.05 -2.44 -6.45
C VAL A 89 -17.72 -1.38 -7.50
N LEU A 90 -18.30 -1.56 -8.69
CA LEU A 90 -17.88 -0.82 -9.89
C LEU A 90 -18.11 0.70 -9.83
N MET A 91 -19.13 1.15 -9.12
CA MET A 91 -19.52 2.56 -9.04
C MET A 91 -20.38 2.85 -7.81
N ARG A 92 -20.61 4.13 -7.53
CA ARG A 92 -21.56 4.54 -6.49
C ARG A 92 -22.96 3.98 -6.79
N ASN A 93 -23.63 3.49 -5.75
CA ASN A 93 -24.95 2.85 -5.83
C ASN A 93 -24.99 1.62 -6.74
N TYR A 94 -23.85 0.97 -6.99
CA TYR A 94 -23.84 -0.33 -7.65
C TYR A 94 -24.65 -1.34 -6.82
N GLN A 95 -25.41 -2.20 -7.50
CA GLN A 95 -26.34 -3.10 -6.82
C GLN A 95 -25.55 -4.08 -5.94
N VAL A 96 -25.91 -4.14 -4.65
CA VAL A 96 -25.23 -5.02 -3.67
C VAL A 96 -25.21 -6.47 -4.14
N LYS A 97 -26.34 -6.95 -4.70
CA LYS A 97 -26.44 -8.31 -5.25
C LYS A 97 -25.43 -8.54 -6.38
N ASP A 98 -25.30 -7.59 -7.30
CA ASP A 98 -24.41 -7.71 -8.45
C ASP A 98 -22.94 -7.63 -7.99
N SER A 99 -22.64 -6.79 -6.99
CA SER A 99 -21.32 -6.71 -6.37
C SER A 99 -20.90 -8.04 -5.74
N ARG A 100 -21.80 -8.68 -4.96
CA ARG A 100 -21.56 -9.99 -4.34
C ARG A 100 -21.35 -11.08 -5.40
N GLN A 101 -22.15 -11.10 -6.46
CA GLN A 101 -22.00 -12.06 -7.55
C GLN A 101 -20.69 -11.86 -8.31
N LEU A 102 -20.30 -10.60 -8.56
CA LEU A 102 -19.06 -10.26 -9.23
C LEU A 102 -17.84 -10.65 -8.38
N ALA A 103 -17.85 -10.33 -7.08
CA ALA A 103 -16.78 -10.72 -6.15
C ALA A 103 -16.57 -12.23 -6.15
N ARG A 104 -17.66 -12.99 -6.00
CA ARG A 104 -17.62 -14.47 -6.04
C ARG A 104 -16.99 -14.98 -7.33
N ARG A 105 -17.44 -14.47 -8.48
CA ARG A 105 -16.96 -14.90 -9.79
C ARG A 105 -15.48 -14.56 -10.00
N LEU A 106 -15.03 -13.40 -9.54
CA LEU A 106 -13.63 -12.98 -9.60
C LEU A 106 -12.74 -13.87 -8.72
N ASN A 107 -13.18 -14.15 -7.49
CA ASN A 107 -12.44 -14.98 -6.55
C ASN A 107 -12.36 -16.44 -7.03
N GLU A 108 -13.45 -17.01 -7.57
CA GLU A 108 -13.43 -18.36 -8.14
C GLU A 108 -12.59 -18.44 -9.41
N TYR A 109 -12.54 -17.38 -10.23
CA TYR A 109 -11.61 -17.31 -11.36
C TYR A 109 -10.15 -17.31 -10.88
N ALA A 110 -9.81 -16.48 -9.89
CA ALA A 110 -8.47 -16.42 -9.32
C ALA A 110 -8.06 -17.74 -8.67
N TYR A 111 -9.00 -18.39 -7.96
CA TYR A 111 -8.80 -19.75 -7.43
C TYR A 111 -8.51 -20.75 -8.54
N ASN A 112 -9.33 -20.80 -9.60
CA ASN A 112 -9.09 -21.72 -10.72
C ASN A 112 -7.73 -21.47 -11.39
N LEU A 113 -7.29 -20.22 -11.51
CA LEU A 113 -5.95 -19.87 -12.01
C LEU A 113 -4.84 -20.44 -11.10
N SER A 114 -4.99 -20.31 -9.78
CA SER A 114 -4.04 -20.91 -8.81
C SER A 114 -4.05 -22.43 -8.86
N MET A 115 -5.18 -23.07 -9.16
CA MET A 115 -5.26 -24.52 -9.32
C MET A 115 -4.62 -25.00 -10.63
N GLU A 116 -4.72 -24.21 -11.69
CA GLU A 116 -4.10 -24.51 -12.98
C GLU A 116 -2.57 -24.34 -12.94
N TYR A 117 -2.08 -23.33 -12.21
CA TYR A 117 -0.64 -23.06 -12.06
C TYR A 117 -0.23 -22.90 -10.58
N PRO A 118 -0.29 -23.96 -9.76
CA PRO A 118 -0.15 -23.88 -8.30
C PRO A 118 1.23 -23.44 -7.81
N GLN A 119 2.26 -23.54 -8.65
CA GLN A 119 3.61 -23.06 -8.33
C GLN A 119 3.85 -21.60 -8.76
N ARG A 120 2.93 -21.02 -9.54
CA ARG A 120 3.11 -19.70 -10.17
C ARG A 120 2.07 -18.68 -9.71
N PHE A 121 0.85 -19.09 -9.38
CA PHE A 121 -0.21 -18.17 -8.98
C PHE A 121 -0.81 -18.52 -7.62
N SER A 122 -1.02 -17.48 -6.82
CA SER A 122 -2.01 -17.42 -5.73
C SER A 122 -2.76 -16.10 -5.85
N PHE A 123 -3.64 -15.76 -4.90
CA PHE A 123 -4.47 -14.57 -5.02
C PHE A 123 -4.88 -13.95 -3.69
N PHE A 124 -5.10 -12.63 -3.73
CA PHE A 124 -5.87 -11.90 -2.73
C PHE A 124 -7.33 -11.85 -3.18
N ALA A 125 -8.25 -12.27 -2.30
CA ALA A 125 -9.67 -12.24 -2.60
C ALA A 125 -10.20 -10.79 -2.61
N THR A 126 -10.98 -10.45 -3.63
CA THR A 126 -11.70 -9.17 -3.68
C THR A 126 -12.97 -9.24 -2.83
N LEU A 127 -13.32 -8.14 -2.15
CA LEU A 127 -14.48 -8.04 -1.27
C LEU A 127 -15.48 -6.99 -1.78
N THR A 128 -16.59 -6.82 -1.06
CA THR A 128 -17.74 -6.01 -1.51
C THR A 128 -17.96 -4.74 -0.70
N LEU A 129 -16.94 -4.19 -0.04
CA LEU A 129 -17.11 -2.95 0.73
C LEU A 129 -17.66 -1.83 -0.16
N PRO A 130 -18.62 -1.02 0.33
CA PRO A 130 -19.01 -0.84 1.73
C PRO A 130 -20.09 -1.82 2.25
N ASP A 131 -20.49 -2.83 1.48
CA ASP A 131 -21.37 -3.90 1.96
C ASP A 131 -20.60 -4.86 2.89
N VAL A 132 -20.71 -4.60 4.19
CA VAL A 132 -19.99 -5.31 5.26
C VAL A 132 -20.43 -6.77 5.38
N GLU A 133 -21.73 -7.05 5.25
CA GLU A 133 -22.24 -8.42 5.35
C GLU A 133 -21.73 -9.27 4.19
N GLY A 134 -21.78 -8.74 2.96
CA GLY A 134 -21.20 -9.41 1.79
C GLY A 134 -19.70 -9.61 1.92
N SER A 135 -18.98 -8.61 2.44
CA SER A 135 -17.52 -8.68 2.62
C SER A 135 -17.13 -9.71 3.67
N VAL A 136 -17.87 -9.82 4.77
CA VAL A 136 -17.67 -10.85 5.80
C VAL A 136 -17.90 -12.24 5.20
N ALA A 137 -19.04 -12.45 4.53
CA ALA A 137 -19.38 -13.74 3.95
C ALA A 137 -18.36 -14.18 2.89
N GLU A 138 -17.90 -13.25 2.05
CA GLU A 138 -16.94 -13.54 0.99
C GLU A 138 -15.52 -13.74 1.54
N ALA A 139 -15.10 -12.98 2.56
CA ALA A 139 -13.81 -13.20 3.21
C ALA A 139 -13.73 -14.59 3.86
N ILE A 140 -14.80 -15.02 4.55
CA ILE A 140 -14.89 -16.37 5.14
C ILE A 140 -14.78 -17.42 4.03
N TYR A 141 -15.56 -17.29 2.95
CA TYR A 141 -15.52 -18.24 1.85
C TYR A 141 -14.15 -18.32 1.19
N ALA A 142 -13.56 -17.17 0.84
CA ALA A 142 -12.31 -17.15 0.10
C ALA A 142 -11.12 -17.64 0.94
N LEU A 143 -11.05 -17.26 2.21
CA LEU A 143 -9.96 -17.69 3.10
C LEU A 143 -10.13 -19.17 3.52
N ASP A 144 -11.34 -19.59 3.91
CA ASP A 144 -11.53 -20.93 4.50
C ASP A 144 -11.79 -22.00 3.44
N THR A 145 -12.36 -21.65 2.29
CA THR A 145 -12.75 -22.62 1.25
C THR A 145 -11.84 -22.56 0.03
N LEU A 146 -11.50 -21.36 -0.44
CA LEU A 146 -10.64 -21.20 -1.63
C LEU A 146 -9.15 -21.11 -1.29
N ASN A 147 -8.79 -21.08 0.01
CA ASN A 147 -7.41 -20.95 0.49
C ASN A 147 -6.69 -19.72 -0.11
N ALA A 148 -7.41 -18.59 -0.22
CA ALA A 148 -6.83 -17.33 -0.68
C ALA A 148 -5.66 -16.90 0.24
N ALA A 149 -4.63 -16.29 -0.33
CA ALA A 149 -3.45 -15.80 0.42
C ALA A 149 -3.79 -14.71 1.45
N GLY A 150 -4.91 -14.04 1.23
CA GLY A 150 -5.40 -12.91 1.98
C GLY A 150 -6.58 -12.25 1.26
N VAL A 151 -6.89 -11.01 1.63
CA VAL A 151 -7.92 -10.19 0.96
C VAL A 151 -7.31 -8.91 0.42
N MET A 152 -7.86 -8.39 -0.68
CA MET A 152 -7.55 -7.06 -1.18
C MET A 152 -8.70 -6.13 -0.82
N ILE A 153 -8.36 -4.98 -0.24
CA ILE A 153 -9.32 -3.94 0.11
C ILE A 153 -8.84 -2.60 -0.43
N LEU A 154 -9.75 -1.85 -1.02
CA LEU A 154 -9.49 -0.48 -1.47
C LEU A 154 -9.31 0.46 -0.28
N ALA A 155 -8.29 1.33 -0.34
CA ALA A 155 -7.96 2.32 0.69
C ALA A 155 -9.14 3.23 1.06
N THR A 156 -10.02 3.51 0.09
CA THR A 156 -11.33 4.11 0.28
C THR A 156 -12.39 3.28 -0.46
N SER A 157 -13.53 2.99 0.20
CA SER A 157 -14.65 2.25 -0.38
C SER A 157 -15.92 3.11 -0.36
N SER A 158 -16.35 3.61 -1.53
CA SER A 158 -17.53 4.50 -1.65
C SER A 158 -17.51 5.68 -0.68
N ASP A 159 -16.41 6.45 -0.69
CA ASP A 159 -16.14 7.60 0.19
C ASP A 159 -15.91 7.27 1.67
N GLU A 160 -15.94 6.00 2.06
CA GLU A 160 -15.70 5.55 3.43
C GLU A 160 -14.25 5.04 3.60
N LEU A 161 -13.54 5.59 4.59
CA LEU A 161 -12.17 5.20 4.91
C LEU A 161 -12.13 3.89 5.70
N LEU A 162 -11.02 3.16 5.58
CA LEU A 162 -10.86 1.83 6.16
C LEU A 162 -10.99 1.74 7.68
N GLY A 163 -10.70 2.82 8.41
CA GLY A 163 -10.89 2.87 9.86
C GLY A 163 -12.34 3.06 10.30
N SER A 164 -13.32 3.03 9.40
CA SER A 164 -14.73 3.15 9.77
C SER A 164 -15.14 2.07 10.78
N PRO A 165 -15.77 2.44 11.92
CA PRO A 165 -16.29 1.46 12.87
C PRO A 165 -17.31 0.49 12.27
N ARG A 166 -17.95 0.85 11.15
CA ARG A 166 -18.87 -0.03 10.43
C ARG A 166 -18.18 -1.27 9.87
N PHE A 167 -16.88 -1.19 9.60
CA PHE A 167 -16.10 -2.30 9.05
C PHE A 167 -15.55 -3.24 10.13
N GLU A 168 -15.75 -2.95 11.41
CA GLU A 168 -15.34 -3.82 12.53
C GLU A 168 -15.75 -5.30 12.41
N PRO A 169 -16.96 -5.65 11.94
CA PRO A 169 -17.33 -7.05 11.75
C PRO A 169 -16.42 -7.78 10.76
N LEU A 170 -15.97 -7.09 9.69
CA LEU A 170 -15.00 -7.66 8.75
C LEU A 170 -13.65 -7.85 9.43
N TYR A 171 -13.13 -6.84 10.13
CA TYR A 171 -11.84 -6.95 10.81
C TYR A 171 -11.85 -8.02 11.90
N ALA A 172 -12.97 -8.24 12.59
CA ALA A 172 -13.11 -9.32 13.56
C ALA A 172 -12.96 -10.71 12.92
N GLU A 173 -13.44 -10.90 11.70
CA GLU A 173 -13.27 -12.18 10.97
C GLU A 173 -11.88 -12.34 10.37
N LEU A 174 -11.26 -11.24 9.92
CA LEU A 174 -9.87 -11.24 9.44
C LEU A 174 -8.88 -11.52 10.57
N ASP A 175 -9.09 -10.91 11.74
CA ASP A 175 -8.24 -11.08 12.92
C ASP A 175 -8.20 -12.54 13.40
N LYS A 176 -9.37 -13.20 13.48
CA LYS A 176 -9.48 -14.63 13.83
C LYS A 176 -8.64 -15.54 12.93
N ARG A 177 -8.39 -15.11 11.69
CA ARG A 177 -7.67 -15.87 10.65
C ARG A 177 -6.21 -15.44 10.50
N ASN A 178 -5.75 -14.47 11.29
CA ASN A 178 -4.44 -13.82 11.10
C ASN A 178 -4.25 -13.35 9.64
N ALA A 179 -5.33 -12.85 9.04
CA ALA A 179 -5.39 -12.62 7.61
C ALA A 179 -4.48 -11.45 7.18
N THR A 180 -3.87 -11.60 6.01
CA THR A 180 -3.16 -10.52 5.33
C THR A 180 -4.14 -9.72 4.48
N VAL A 181 -4.08 -8.40 4.59
CA VAL A 181 -4.87 -7.43 3.83
C VAL A 181 -3.93 -6.65 2.93
N PHE A 182 -4.05 -6.83 1.62
CA PHE A 182 -3.42 -5.95 0.65
C PHE A 182 -4.30 -4.70 0.45
N VAL A 183 -3.78 -3.54 0.86
CA VAL A 183 -4.46 -2.25 0.75
C VAL A 183 -4.01 -1.55 -0.51
N HIS A 184 -4.91 -1.53 -1.50
CA HIS A 184 -4.66 -0.90 -2.79
C HIS A 184 -5.36 0.47 -2.86
N PRO A 185 -4.76 1.52 -3.43
CA PRO A 185 -5.43 2.79 -3.60
C PRO A 185 -6.68 2.66 -4.47
N SER A 186 -7.63 3.54 -4.22
CA SER A 186 -8.80 3.71 -5.07
C SER A 186 -8.72 5.08 -5.74
N GLN A 187 -9.85 5.66 -6.10
CA GLN A 187 -9.91 7.09 -6.32
C GLN A 187 -9.91 7.79 -4.96
N SER A 188 -8.92 8.66 -4.71
CA SER A 188 -8.96 9.51 -3.51
C SER A 188 -10.32 10.19 -3.49
N PRO A 189 -11.08 10.12 -2.39
CA PRO A 189 -12.28 10.93 -2.27
C PRO A 189 -11.86 12.36 -2.56
N CYS A 190 -12.62 13.05 -3.42
CA CYS A 190 -12.56 14.51 -3.44
C CYS A 190 -12.66 14.96 -1.97
N PRO A 191 -12.07 16.09 -1.55
CA PRO A 191 -12.41 16.63 -0.25
C PRO A 191 -13.92 16.86 -0.22
N VAL A 192 -14.65 15.84 0.22
CA VAL A 192 -15.87 16.01 0.96
C VAL A 192 -15.39 16.95 2.05
N GLN A 193 -16.09 18.06 2.22
CA GLN A 193 -16.07 18.71 3.51
C GLN A 193 -16.49 17.62 4.49
N ASP A 194 -15.53 16.82 4.98
CA ASP A 194 -15.53 16.39 6.35
C ASP A 194 -15.57 17.71 7.09
N THR A 195 -16.79 18.23 7.28
CA THR A 195 -17.07 19.06 8.42
C THR A 195 -16.50 18.24 9.55
N PHE A 196 -15.34 18.66 10.05
CA PHE A 196 -14.84 18.25 11.35
C PHE A 196 -16.08 18.24 12.24
N ASP A 197 -16.63 17.06 12.55
CA ASP A 197 -17.74 16.97 13.46
C ASP A 197 -17.09 17.13 14.83
N PRO A 198 -17.20 18.30 15.49
CA PRO A 198 -16.52 18.53 16.76
C PRO A 198 -17.16 17.69 17.88
N ILE A 199 -18.16 16.87 17.57
CA ILE A 199 -19.02 16.13 18.48
C ILE A 199 -18.79 14.62 18.35
N LEU A 200 -17.53 14.17 18.34
CA LEU A 200 -17.19 12.95 19.07
C LEU A 200 -16.68 13.42 20.43
N PRO A 201 -17.30 13.03 21.56
CA PRO A 201 -16.81 13.46 22.86
C PRO A 201 -15.38 12.98 23.00
N LEU A 202 -14.45 13.93 23.11
CA LEU A 202 -13.09 13.65 23.54
C LEU A 202 -13.21 12.93 24.90
N PRO A 203 -12.43 11.86 25.14
CA PRO A 203 -12.41 11.22 26.46
C PRO A 203 -12.11 12.29 27.52
N ASP A 204 -12.89 12.29 28.60
CA ASP A 204 -12.89 13.34 29.64
C ASP A 204 -11.46 13.73 30.04
N ILE A 205 -11.04 14.93 29.63
CA ILE A 205 -9.79 15.52 30.06
C ILE A 205 -10.08 16.26 31.36
N GLU A 206 -9.62 15.71 32.49
CA GLU A 206 -9.44 16.53 33.69
C GLU A 206 -8.51 17.71 33.34
N LYS A 207 -9.06 18.92 33.35
CA LYS A 207 -8.30 20.14 33.08
C LYS A 207 -7.19 20.28 34.14
N PRO A 208 -5.91 20.39 33.76
CA PRO A 208 -4.90 20.87 34.70
C PRO A 208 -5.17 22.34 35.03
N ALA A 209 -4.89 22.74 36.28
CA ALA A 209 -4.99 24.12 36.72
C ALA A 209 -4.10 25.04 35.85
N ALA A 210 -4.61 26.23 35.56
CA ALA A 210 -4.11 27.13 34.51
C ALA A 210 -2.81 27.88 34.83
N GLU A 211 -1.94 27.36 35.70
CA GLU A 211 -0.81 28.15 36.23
C GLU A 211 0.59 27.64 35.86
N ASP A 212 0.73 26.45 35.26
CA ASP A 212 2.07 25.84 35.05
C ASP A 212 2.61 25.84 33.61
N ILE A 213 2.02 26.59 32.69
CA ILE A 213 2.50 26.63 31.29
C ILE A 213 2.77 28.07 30.89
N TYR A 214 3.82 28.71 31.43
CA TYR A 214 4.65 29.72 30.74
C TYR A 214 5.80 30.17 31.67
N ALA A 215 6.86 29.37 31.73
CA ALA A 215 8.16 29.85 32.18
C ALA A 215 9.25 29.24 31.29
N LEU A 216 9.44 29.82 30.10
CA LEU A 216 10.66 29.62 29.33
C LEU A 216 11.39 30.95 29.21
N ASP A 217 12.59 30.92 29.78
CA ASP A 217 13.54 31.98 30.01
C ASP A 217 14.03 32.61 28.69
N SER A 218 13.74 33.89 28.49
CA SER A 218 14.11 34.64 27.29
C SER A 218 15.51 35.23 27.43
N ALA A 219 16.54 34.43 27.22
CA ALA A 219 17.92 34.92 27.15
C ALA A 219 18.77 34.09 26.17
N ASN A 220 18.40 34.09 24.89
CA ASN A 220 19.28 34.02 23.70
C ASN A 220 18.49 33.58 22.46
N ALA A 221 17.81 34.52 21.81
CA ALA A 221 17.52 34.41 20.39
C ALA A 221 17.31 35.81 19.83
N GLY A 222 18.18 36.22 18.91
CA GLY A 222 18.07 37.49 18.22
C GLY A 222 16.76 37.60 17.46
N GLY A 223 16.02 38.66 17.76
CA GLY A 223 15.20 39.42 16.81
C GLY A 223 14.21 38.64 15.93
N VAL A 224 13.10 38.18 16.50
CA VAL A 224 11.79 38.25 15.83
C VAL A 224 10.75 38.64 16.88
N ARG A 225 10.25 39.88 16.83
CA ARG A 225 9.10 40.33 17.64
C ARG A 225 7.82 39.92 16.92
N ILE A 226 7.11 38.92 17.43
CA ILE A 226 5.71 38.70 17.07
C ILE A 226 4.87 39.65 17.93
N LEU A 227 4.23 40.63 17.30
CA LEU A 227 3.23 41.49 17.92
C LEU A 227 1.84 40.89 17.67
N ALA A 228 1.35 40.10 18.62
CA ALA A 228 -0.07 39.90 18.85
C ALA A 228 -0.26 39.63 20.33
N SER A 229 -0.87 40.57 21.03
CA SER A 229 -1.00 40.58 22.50
C SER A 229 -2.31 39.96 23.01
N SER A 230 -3.19 39.46 22.13
CA SER A 230 -4.37 38.69 22.53
C SER A 230 -4.98 37.88 21.36
N PRO A 231 -5.76 36.81 21.65
CA PRO A 231 -6.48 36.02 20.64
C PRO A 231 -7.51 36.82 19.83
N GLU A 232 -7.97 37.97 20.34
CA GLU A 232 -9.00 38.79 19.72
C GLU A 232 -8.45 39.65 18.55
N ASP A 233 -7.15 39.89 18.51
CA ASP A 233 -6.49 40.68 17.45
C ASP A 233 -6.36 39.93 16.12
N LEU A 234 -6.39 38.59 16.13
CA LEU A 234 -6.34 37.75 14.93
C LEU A 234 -7.63 37.82 14.09
N LEU A 235 -8.76 38.16 14.71
CA LEU A 235 -10.08 38.19 14.08
C LEU A 235 -10.44 39.53 13.42
N ARG A 236 -9.59 40.56 13.54
CA ARG A 236 -9.84 41.91 12.96
C ARG A 236 -8.85 42.30 11.85
N SER A 237 -8.09 41.34 11.34
CA SER A 237 -7.19 41.60 10.22
C SER A 237 -7.98 41.86 8.93
N PRO A 238 -7.73 42.96 8.19
CA PRO A 238 -8.39 43.24 6.90
C PRO A 238 -8.07 42.22 5.79
N LEU A 239 -7.31 41.16 6.11
CA LEU A 239 -7.19 39.95 5.28
C LEU A 239 -8.45 39.08 5.30
N PHE A 240 -9.20 39.04 6.42
CA PHE A 240 -10.40 38.19 6.56
C PHE A 240 -11.57 38.72 5.73
N ASP A 241 -11.81 40.03 5.74
CA ASP A 241 -12.91 40.64 4.95
C ASP A 241 -12.72 40.49 3.43
N LYS A 242 -11.48 40.28 2.97
CA LYS A 242 -11.18 40.03 1.55
C LYS A 242 -11.40 38.58 1.12
N LEU A 243 -11.51 37.64 2.03
CA LEU A 243 -11.79 36.23 1.71
C LEU A 243 -13.30 35.99 1.52
N GLU A 244 -14.15 36.59 2.35
CA GLU A 244 -15.62 36.45 2.23
C GLU A 244 -16.19 37.15 0.98
N ALA A 245 -15.58 38.26 0.55
CA ALA A 245 -16.06 39.02 -0.62
C ALA A 245 -15.80 38.32 -1.97
N THR A 246 -14.93 37.32 -2.03
CA THR A 246 -14.59 36.58 -3.27
C THR A 246 -15.36 35.27 -3.46
N GLU A 247 -16.04 34.75 -2.44
CA GLU A 247 -16.75 33.46 -2.55
C GLU A 247 -18.10 33.55 -3.26
N SER A 248 -18.72 34.74 -3.41
CA SER A 248 -20.09 34.84 -3.95
C SER A 248 -20.22 35.09 -5.45
N LYS A 249 -19.14 35.09 -6.25
CA LYS A 249 -19.21 35.46 -7.68
C LYS A 249 -18.60 34.49 -8.70
N ASN A 250 -18.26 33.26 -8.32
CA ASN A 250 -17.72 32.28 -9.28
C ASN A 250 -18.47 30.94 -9.22
N PRO A 251 -19.65 30.81 -9.89
CA PRO A 251 -20.48 29.60 -9.81
C PRO A 251 -19.99 28.42 -10.67
N SER A 252 -18.67 28.22 -10.80
CA SER A 252 -18.10 27.06 -11.51
C SER A 252 -16.61 26.82 -11.26
N LEU A 253 -16.14 26.96 -10.01
CA LEU A 253 -14.87 26.37 -9.59
C LEU A 253 -15.13 25.33 -8.50
N SER A 254 -15.95 24.34 -8.86
CA SER A 254 -15.93 23.08 -8.15
C SER A 254 -14.61 22.39 -8.51
N LEU A 255 -13.67 22.33 -7.56
CA LEU A 255 -12.49 21.45 -7.66
C LEU A 255 -12.90 19.97 -7.83
N CYS A 256 -14.17 19.64 -7.54
CA CYS A 256 -14.81 18.36 -7.77
C CYS A 256 -15.81 18.48 -8.93
N GLY A 257 -15.39 18.30 -10.19
CA GLY A 257 -16.35 18.32 -11.31
C GLY A 257 -17.50 17.33 -11.09
N GLY A 258 -18.75 17.81 -11.12
CA GLY A 258 -19.90 16.92 -10.96
C GLY A 258 -19.92 15.84 -12.04
N LYS A 259 -20.31 14.60 -11.69
CA LYS A 259 -20.47 13.38 -12.53
C LYS A 259 -19.34 12.96 -13.49
N ASP A 260 -18.50 13.89 -13.93
CA ASP A 260 -17.47 13.72 -14.96
C ASP A 260 -16.04 13.85 -14.38
N ALA A 261 -15.88 14.20 -13.10
CA ALA A 261 -14.57 14.22 -12.43
C ALA A 261 -14.16 12.90 -11.77
N PHE A 262 -14.97 11.86 -11.94
CA PHE A 262 -14.63 10.52 -11.43
C PHE A 262 -13.38 9.95 -12.11
N ASP A 263 -13.02 10.35 -13.34
CA ASP A 263 -11.94 9.68 -14.09
C ASP A 263 -10.78 10.55 -14.56
N LYS A 264 -10.82 11.88 -14.34
CA LYS A 264 -9.87 12.80 -15.01
C LYS A 264 -8.76 13.37 -14.11
N GLY A 265 -8.73 12.97 -12.84
CA GLY A 265 -7.89 13.60 -11.81
C GLY A 265 -8.28 15.05 -11.56
N SER A 266 -8.08 15.54 -10.34
CA SER A 266 -8.19 16.99 -10.11
C SER A 266 -7.04 17.66 -10.86
N SER A 267 -7.34 18.49 -11.86
CA SER A 267 -6.40 19.30 -12.67
C SER A 267 -5.64 18.65 -13.84
N GLY A 268 -6.05 17.49 -14.36
CA GLY A 268 -5.43 16.88 -15.55
C GLY A 268 -4.12 16.11 -15.26
N LEU A 269 -3.78 15.91 -13.98
CA LEU A 269 -2.77 14.96 -13.55
C LEU A 269 -3.43 13.58 -13.37
N PRO A 270 -2.81 12.48 -13.86
CA PRO A 270 -3.35 11.16 -13.63
C PRO A 270 -3.35 10.79 -12.13
N PRO A 271 -4.42 10.14 -11.60
CA PRO A 271 -4.55 9.80 -10.18
C PRO A 271 -3.37 9.00 -9.61
N TYR A 272 -2.79 8.09 -10.39
CA TYR A 272 -1.65 7.27 -9.98
C TYR A 272 -0.36 8.06 -9.73
N ALA A 273 -0.27 9.32 -10.16
CA ALA A 273 0.92 10.14 -9.93
C ALA A 273 0.99 10.72 -8.50
N VAL A 274 -0.16 11.00 -7.87
CA VAL A 274 -0.22 11.70 -6.57
C VAL A 274 -1.34 11.16 -5.69
N ASP A 275 -2.57 11.13 -6.20
CA ASP A 275 -3.77 10.85 -5.40
C ASP A 275 -3.78 9.43 -4.84
N PHE A 276 -3.26 8.45 -5.60
CA PHE A 276 -3.15 7.07 -5.13
C PHE A 276 -2.23 6.96 -3.91
N LEU A 277 -1.06 7.60 -3.95
CA LEU A 277 -0.12 7.59 -2.83
C LEU A 277 -0.73 8.29 -1.60
N LEU A 278 -1.49 9.36 -1.82
CA LEU A 278 -2.22 10.04 -0.75
C LEU A 278 -3.33 9.18 -0.15
N ASP A 279 -4.09 8.46 -0.98
CA ASP A 279 -5.17 7.57 -0.54
C ASP A 279 -4.63 6.43 0.35
N THR A 280 -3.56 5.77 -0.10
CA THR A 280 -2.83 4.77 0.68
C THR A 280 -2.35 5.33 2.03
N THR A 281 -1.72 6.52 2.00
CA THR A 281 -1.24 7.18 3.24
C THR A 281 -2.41 7.47 4.19
N ARG A 282 -3.53 7.97 3.66
CA ARG A 282 -4.71 8.33 4.44
C ARG A 282 -5.32 7.09 5.09
N ALA A 283 -5.42 5.97 4.36
CA ALA A 283 -5.93 4.72 4.89
C ALA A 283 -5.10 4.21 6.09
N ALA A 284 -3.76 4.18 5.97
CA ALA A 284 -2.88 3.76 7.06
C ALA A 284 -3.03 4.63 8.31
N VAL A 285 -3.05 5.95 8.13
CA VAL A 285 -3.25 6.90 9.25
C VAL A 285 -4.64 6.77 9.86
N ASN A 286 -5.66 6.55 9.04
CA ASN A 286 -7.04 6.40 9.51
C ASN A 286 -7.24 5.15 10.37
N LEU A 287 -6.61 4.03 10.02
CA LEU A 287 -6.63 2.80 10.83
C LEU A 287 -6.05 3.02 12.22
N ILE A 288 -4.91 3.72 12.33
CA ILE A 288 -4.30 4.06 13.62
C ILE A 288 -5.15 5.07 14.40
N PHE A 289 -5.63 6.12 13.73
CA PHE A 289 -6.48 7.15 14.33
C PHE A 289 -7.75 6.56 14.95
N ARG A 290 -8.34 5.56 14.29
CA ARG A 290 -9.55 4.84 14.73
C ARG A 290 -9.25 3.63 15.61
N ASN A 291 -7.98 3.43 16.00
CA ASN A 291 -7.53 2.37 16.91
C ASN A 291 -7.81 0.93 16.39
N MET A 292 -7.93 0.76 15.07
CA MET A 292 -8.28 -0.52 14.45
C MET A 292 -7.13 -1.53 14.57
N THR A 293 -5.90 -1.09 14.34
CA THR A 293 -4.69 -1.92 14.41
C THR A 293 -4.42 -2.49 15.81
N ARG A 294 -4.81 -1.78 16.86
CA ARG A 294 -4.69 -2.29 18.25
C ARG A 294 -5.86 -3.17 18.65
N LYS A 295 -7.05 -2.94 18.08
CA LYS A 295 -8.24 -3.75 18.34
C LYS A 295 -8.22 -5.09 17.61
N TYR A 296 -7.60 -5.12 16.43
CA TYR A 296 -7.45 -6.29 15.56
C TYR A 296 -5.97 -6.51 15.23
N PRO A 297 -5.14 -6.85 16.23
CA PRO A 297 -3.68 -6.89 16.09
C PRO A 297 -3.15 -8.04 15.22
N ASN A 298 -3.98 -9.04 14.90
CA ASN A 298 -3.56 -10.18 14.08
C ASN A 298 -3.75 -9.93 12.57
N VAL A 299 -4.42 -8.84 12.19
CA VAL A 299 -4.55 -8.42 10.80
C VAL A 299 -3.25 -7.79 10.32
N LYS A 300 -2.65 -8.35 9.27
CA LYS A 300 -1.40 -7.85 8.69
C LYS A 300 -1.73 -7.02 7.45
N TYR A 301 -1.21 -5.81 7.35
CA TYR A 301 -1.50 -4.91 6.23
C TYR A 301 -0.28 -4.76 5.33
N ILE A 302 -0.44 -5.01 4.02
CA ILE A 302 0.53 -4.63 2.99
C ILE A 302 -0.05 -3.41 2.27
N PHE A 303 0.59 -2.25 2.41
CA PHE A 303 0.18 -1.03 1.70
C PHE A 303 0.90 -0.90 0.37
N ALA A 304 0.11 -0.61 -0.66
CA ALA A 304 0.58 -0.39 -2.01
C ALA A 304 1.61 0.74 -2.12
N HIS A 305 2.51 0.62 -3.10
CA HIS A 305 3.41 1.69 -3.55
C HIS A 305 4.29 2.25 -2.42
N SER A 306 4.96 1.35 -1.69
CA SER A 306 5.81 1.66 -0.54
C SER A 306 5.10 2.45 0.59
N GLY A 307 3.78 2.28 0.71
CA GLY A 307 2.96 3.00 1.70
C GLY A 307 2.66 4.44 1.31
N GLY A 308 2.84 4.81 0.04
CA GLY A 308 2.65 6.17 -0.45
C GLY A 308 3.61 7.18 0.21
N PHE A 309 3.06 8.20 0.86
CA PHE A 309 3.83 9.22 1.57
C PHE A 309 4.05 8.90 3.05
N LEU A 310 3.61 7.72 3.52
CA LEU A 310 3.70 7.33 4.92
C LEU A 310 5.14 7.40 5.46
N PRO A 311 6.16 6.78 4.82
CA PRO A 311 7.52 6.80 5.37
C PRO A 311 8.11 8.20 5.41
N PHE A 312 7.94 8.95 4.31
CA PHE A 312 8.42 10.33 4.19
C PHE A 312 7.79 11.28 5.24
N SER A 313 6.49 11.09 5.52
CA SER A 313 5.71 12.02 6.35
C SER A 313 5.61 11.60 7.83
N THR A 314 6.33 10.55 8.24
CA THR A 314 6.24 9.93 9.57
C THR A 314 6.23 10.94 10.71
N PHE A 315 7.19 11.86 10.76
CA PHE A 315 7.28 12.85 11.84
C PHE A 315 5.99 13.66 11.97
N ARG A 316 5.45 14.17 10.87
CA ARG A 316 4.22 14.97 10.88
C ARG A 316 3.03 14.13 11.33
N ILE A 317 2.91 12.91 10.82
CA ILE A 317 1.82 11.99 11.15
C ILE A 317 1.81 11.67 12.64
N VAL A 318 2.97 11.27 13.20
CA VAL A 318 3.13 10.95 14.62
C VAL A 318 2.72 12.13 15.49
N ARG A 319 3.22 13.34 15.22
CA ARG A 319 2.89 14.53 16.03
C ARG A 319 1.39 14.82 16.05
N ILE A 320 0.71 14.69 14.92
CA ILE A 320 -0.74 14.92 14.83
C ILE A 320 -1.51 13.81 15.54
N LEU A 321 -1.16 12.54 15.33
CA LEU A 321 -1.81 11.41 16.00
C LEU A 321 -1.67 11.45 17.51
N MET A 322 -0.52 11.89 18.05
CA MET A 322 -0.36 12.11 19.49
C MET A 322 -1.37 13.13 20.03
N MET A 323 -1.54 14.25 19.32
CA MET A 323 -2.47 15.32 19.72
C MET A 323 -3.93 14.84 19.73
N LEU A 324 -4.31 14.08 18.70
CA LEU A 324 -5.68 13.65 18.45
C LEU A 324 -6.08 12.39 19.23
N THR A 325 -5.15 11.46 19.45
CA THR A 325 -5.45 10.15 20.07
C THR A 325 -4.92 10.00 21.49
N LYS A 326 -4.07 10.93 21.94
CA LYS A 326 -3.35 10.86 23.24
C LYS A 326 -2.44 9.64 23.41
N GLN A 327 -2.15 8.91 22.33
CA GLN A 327 -1.14 7.86 22.32
C GLN A 327 0.27 8.46 22.42
N THR A 328 1.22 7.70 22.97
CA THR A 328 2.63 8.10 22.99
C THR A 328 3.24 7.96 21.60
N GLU A 329 4.38 8.63 21.39
CA GLU A 329 5.15 8.51 20.15
C GLU A 329 5.52 7.06 19.87
N GLU A 330 6.03 6.35 20.87
CA GLU A 330 6.45 4.94 20.76
C GLU A 330 5.27 4.04 20.36
N ALA A 331 4.08 4.27 20.92
CA ALA A 331 2.89 3.48 20.60
C ALA A 331 2.40 3.71 19.16
N ILE A 332 2.51 4.93 18.63
CA ILE A 332 2.14 5.23 17.24
C ILE A 332 3.19 4.69 16.28
N VAL A 333 4.48 4.89 16.59
CA VAL A 333 5.59 4.35 15.78
C VAL A 333 5.53 2.83 15.71
N ALA A 334 5.24 2.14 16.82
CA ALA A 334 5.07 0.68 16.82
C ALA A 334 3.93 0.21 15.89
N GLN A 335 2.81 0.94 15.82
CA GLN A 335 1.73 0.63 14.88
C GLN A 335 2.14 0.86 13.43
N LEU A 336 2.87 1.95 13.15
CA LEU A 336 3.41 2.22 11.82
C LEU A 336 4.40 1.14 11.38
N GLN A 337 5.28 0.70 12.29
CA GLN A 337 6.28 -0.33 12.05
C GLN A 337 5.71 -1.74 11.96
N ALA A 338 4.45 -1.96 12.39
CA ALA A 338 3.76 -3.23 12.20
C ALA A 338 3.23 -3.41 10.77
N PHE A 339 3.18 -2.35 9.97
CA PHE A 339 2.75 -2.43 8.58
C PHE A 339 3.83 -3.03 7.67
N TYR A 340 3.37 -3.66 6.61
CA TYR A 340 4.17 -4.07 5.47
C TYR A 340 3.87 -3.14 4.30
N VAL A 341 4.80 -3.05 3.34
CA VAL A 341 4.59 -2.31 2.09
C VAL A 341 5.24 -3.05 0.92
N ASP A 342 4.73 -2.84 -0.29
CA ASP A 342 5.42 -3.34 -1.49
C ASP A 342 6.39 -2.32 -2.09
N THR A 343 7.17 -2.75 -3.08
CA THR A 343 8.08 -1.90 -3.87
C THR A 343 7.51 -1.42 -5.20
N ALA A 344 6.23 -1.67 -5.49
CA ALA A 344 5.66 -1.42 -6.81
C ALA A 344 5.72 0.08 -7.15
N LEU A 345 6.28 0.40 -8.32
CA LEU A 345 6.42 1.74 -8.87
C LEU A 345 7.07 2.78 -7.93
N SER A 346 7.77 2.33 -6.89
CA SER A 346 8.32 3.17 -5.83
C SER A 346 9.80 2.90 -5.58
N ALA A 347 10.37 1.84 -6.17
CA ALA A 347 11.77 1.49 -6.01
C ALA A 347 12.67 2.58 -6.63
N SER A 348 13.20 3.44 -5.76
CA SER A 348 14.05 4.55 -6.13
C SER A 348 14.98 4.93 -4.98
N LYS A 349 16.08 5.62 -5.31
CA LYS A 349 17.00 6.21 -4.33
C LYS A 349 16.37 7.27 -3.41
N TYR A 350 15.12 7.66 -3.65
CA TYR A 350 14.41 8.66 -2.85
C TYR A 350 13.43 8.00 -1.87
N ALA A 351 12.63 7.05 -2.33
CA ALA A 351 11.63 6.40 -1.51
C ALA A 351 12.24 5.30 -0.61
N LEU A 352 13.03 4.39 -1.19
CA LEU A 352 13.54 3.21 -0.46
C LEU A 352 14.31 3.55 0.82
N PRO A 353 15.21 4.56 0.87
CA PRO A 353 15.88 4.91 2.12
C PRO A 353 14.92 5.30 3.24
N SER A 354 13.87 6.07 2.92
CA SER A 354 12.87 6.49 3.92
C SER A 354 12.01 5.31 4.39
N THR A 355 11.61 4.43 3.46
CA THR A 355 10.82 3.23 3.76
C THR A 355 11.59 2.27 4.64
N ILE A 356 12.84 1.95 4.28
CA ILE A 356 13.71 1.04 5.04
C ILE A 356 14.08 1.65 6.39
N SER A 357 14.32 2.96 6.47
CA SER A 357 14.61 3.62 7.75
C SER A 357 13.45 3.54 8.73
N LEU A 358 12.19 3.52 8.26
CA LEU A 358 11.03 3.37 9.11
C LEU A 358 10.75 1.90 9.45
N LEU A 359 10.67 1.04 8.43
CA LEU A 359 10.08 -0.29 8.53
C LEU A 359 11.12 -1.42 8.59
N GLY A 360 12.34 -1.20 8.11
CA GLY A 360 13.34 -2.26 7.88
C GLY A 360 13.00 -3.16 6.69
N THR A 361 13.97 -3.90 6.19
CA THR A 361 13.85 -4.74 4.97
C THR A 361 12.88 -5.92 5.13
N SER A 362 12.66 -6.39 6.37
CA SER A 362 11.72 -7.47 6.71
C SER A 362 10.25 -7.07 6.67
N HIS A 363 9.94 -5.81 6.36
CA HIS A 363 8.59 -5.29 6.19
C HIS A 363 8.29 -4.85 4.76
N LEU A 364 9.20 -5.14 3.82
CA LEU A 364 9.03 -4.86 2.40
C LEU A 364 8.79 -6.16 1.62
N THR A 365 7.92 -6.10 0.63
CA THR A 365 7.70 -7.17 -0.36
C THR A 365 7.91 -6.66 -1.78
N PHE A 366 8.28 -7.53 -2.71
CA PHE A 366 8.34 -7.16 -4.13
C PHE A 366 6.93 -6.95 -4.73
N GLY A 367 6.84 -6.02 -5.67
CA GLY A 367 5.62 -5.68 -6.40
C GLY A 367 5.91 -5.10 -7.78
N SER A 368 5.13 -5.46 -8.81
CA SER A 368 5.29 -4.95 -10.18
C SER A 368 4.22 -3.98 -10.66
N ASP A 369 3.00 -4.08 -10.11
CA ASP A 369 1.76 -3.41 -10.55
C ASP A 369 1.37 -3.78 -12.01
N TYR A 370 1.88 -4.91 -12.53
CA TYR A 370 1.42 -5.46 -13.81
C TYR A 370 -0.07 -5.85 -13.74
N PRO A 371 -0.91 -5.66 -14.78
CA PRO A 371 -0.62 -5.09 -16.10
C PRO A 371 -0.95 -3.59 -16.23
N PHE A 372 -1.34 -2.92 -15.15
CA PHE A 372 -1.68 -1.49 -15.23
C PHE A 372 -0.42 -0.62 -15.34
N ALA A 373 0.66 -1.05 -14.68
CA ALA A 373 2.01 -0.62 -14.99
C ALA A 373 2.44 -1.22 -16.35
N PRO A 374 2.84 -0.37 -17.30
CA PRO A 374 3.42 -0.84 -18.56
C PRO A 374 4.90 -1.25 -18.39
N PRO A 375 5.51 -1.94 -19.37
CA PRO A 375 6.90 -2.40 -19.29
C PRO A 375 7.92 -1.29 -19.01
N ASP A 376 7.70 -0.09 -19.54
CA ASP A 376 8.52 1.10 -19.30
C ASP A 376 8.40 1.66 -17.87
N ALA A 377 7.49 1.12 -17.06
CA ALA A 377 7.36 1.43 -15.64
C ALA A 377 7.89 0.30 -14.73
N TYR A 378 7.41 -0.94 -14.92
CA TYR A 378 7.76 -2.03 -13.99
C TYR A 378 9.17 -2.59 -14.21
N VAL A 379 9.72 -2.54 -15.45
CA VAL A 379 11.11 -2.99 -15.70
C VAL A 379 12.10 -2.03 -15.02
N PRO A 380 12.05 -0.71 -15.24
CA PRO A 380 12.94 0.21 -14.54
C PRO A 380 12.74 0.20 -13.03
N ASN A 381 11.51 -0.01 -12.53
CA ASN A 381 11.27 -0.17 -11.10
C ASN A 381 12.04 -1.36 -10.52
N THR A 382 11.98 -2.51 -11.18
CA THR A 382 12.70 -3.73 -10.76
C THR A 382 14.21 -3.54 -10.85
N GLU A 383 14.71 -2.96 -11.95
CA GLU A 383 16.13 -2.64 -12.11
C GLU A 383 16.65 -1.67 -11.06
N ASN A 384 15.84 -0.66 -10.70
CA ASN A 384 16.17 0.29 -9.64
C ASN A 384 16.23 -0.37 -8.26
N LEU A 385 15.33 -1.31 -7.96
CA LEU A 385 15.40 -2.09 -6.72
C LEU A 385 16.70 -2.88 -6.67
N ASP A 386 17.02 -3.60 -7.74
CA ASP A 386 18.22 -4.44 -7.81
C ASP A 386 19.50 -3.60 -7.72
N GLN A 387 19.51 -2.44 -8.37
CA GLN A 387 20.64 -1.51 -8.30
C GLN A 387 20.78 -0.92 -6.89
N PHE A 388 19.67 -0.53 -6.25
CA PHE A 388 19.69 -0.02 -4.89
C PHE A 388 20.22 -1.06 -3.89
N VAL A 389 19.77 -2.31 -4.02
CA VAL A 389 20.27 -3.43 -3.21
C VAL A 389 21.78 -3.59 -3.40
N ARG A 390 22.26 -3.67 -4.66
CA ARG A 390 23.69 -3.80 -4.96
C ARG A 390 24.54 -2.67 -4.38
N ASP A 391 24.03 -1.44 -4.42
CA ASP A 391 24.81 -0.26 -4.04
C ASP A 391 24.75 0.04 -2.54
N THR A 392 23.67 -0.33 -1.85
CA THR A 392 23.34 0.20 -0.52
C THR A 392 23.04 -0.87 0.53
N LEU A 393 22.63 -2.08 0.12
CA LEU A 393 22.19 -3.14 1.04
C LEU A 393 23.04 -4.41 0.90
N THR A 394 22.76 -5.41 1.74
CA THR A 394 23.36 -6.74 1.60
C THR A 394 22.58 -7.62 0.62
N PRO A 395 23.18 -8.67 0.04
CA PRO A 395 22.44 -9.68 -0.71
C PRO A 395 21.29 -10.31 0.09
N ASP A 396 21.48 -10.51 1.41
CA ASP A 396 20.45 -11.04 2.29
C ASP A 396 19.26 -10.10 2.44
N ASP A 397 19.48 -8.79 2.52
CA ASP A 397 18.42 -7.77 2.48
C ASP A 397 17.66 -7.83 1.14
N GLY A 398 18.39 -8.00 0.04
CA GLY A 398 17.81 -8.22 -1.28
C GLY A 398 16.89 -9.44 -1.31
N GLN A 399 17.35 -10.58 -0.77
CA GLN A 399 16.52 -11.77 -0.64
C GLN A 399 15.33 -11.56 0.32
N GLN A 400 15.52 -10.77 1.38
CA GLN A 400 14.46 -10.45 2.32
C GLN A 400 13.29 -9.75 1.62
N ILE A 401 13.57 -8.67 0.89
CA ILE A 401 12.57 -7.89 0.16
C ILE A 401 11.92 -8.70 -0.96
N ASN A 402 12.75 -9.39 -1.76
CA ASN A 402 12.26 -10.07 -2.96
C ASN A 402 11.48 -11.35 -2.65
N LEU A 403 11.81 -12.05 -1.56
CA LEU A 403 11.33 -13.41 -1.33
C LEU A 403 10.92 -13.68 0.12
N LYS A 404 11.83 -13.54 1.09
CA LYS A 404 11.62 -14.09 2.45
C LYS A 404 10.44 -13.45 3.18
N THR A 405 10.27 -12.14 3.11
CA THR A 405 9.15 -11.44 3.77
C THR A 405 7.80 -11.97 3.27
N ALA A 406 7.64 -12.10 1.95
CA ALA A 406 6.42 -12.66 1.37
C ALA A 406 6.27 -14.14 1.74
N SER A 407 7.36 -14.93 1.71
CA SER A 407 7.30 -16.34 2.11
C SER A 407 6.83 -16.54 3.55
N GLU A 408 7.25 -15.67 4.47
CA GLU A 408 6.82 -15.70 5.87
C GLU A 408 5.34 -15.31 6.03
N LEU A 409 4.92 -14.22 5.37
CA LEU A 409 3.53 -13.74 5.38
C LEU A 409 2.56 -14.79 4.84
N PHE A 410 2.98 -15.53 3.82
CA PHE A 410 2.13 -16.44 3.05
C PHE A 410 2.52 -17.91 3.23
N SER A 411 3.21 -18.25 4.32
CA SER A 411 3.64 -19.62 4.63
C SER A 411 2.51 -20.67 4.62
N HIS A 412 1.26 -20.26 4.85
CA HIS A 412 0.08 -21.13 4.81
C HIS A 412 -0.33 -21.57 3.39
N ILE A 413 0.08 -20.85 2.34
CA ILE A 413 -0.19 -21.22 0.93
C ILE A 413 1.05 -21.74 0.20
N LEU A 414 2.24 -21.62 0.79
CA LEU A 414 3.51 -22.05 0.19
C LEU A 414 3.89 -23.42 0.75
N SER A 415 3.57 -24.50 0.03
CA SER A 415 4.02 -25.84 0.40
C SER A 415 5.54 -25.98 0.30
N ASP A 416 6.11 -26.99 0.96
CA ASP A 416 7.55 -27.30 0.86
C ASP A 416 7.98 -27.52 -0.60
N ASP A 417 7.13 -28.11 -1.43
CA ASP A 417 7.37 -28.28 -2.87
C ASP A 417 7.46 -26.93 -3.60
N ILE A 418 6.58 -25.98 -3.26
CA ILE A 418 6.60 -24.63 -3.84
C ILE A 418 7.86 -23.90 -3.39
N LEU A 419 8.18 -23.94 -2.09
CA LEU A 419 9.38 -23.34 -1.52
C LEU A 419 10.67 -23.93 -2.14
N ALA A 420 10.69 -25.23 -2.42
CA ALA A 420 11.81 -25.89 -3.10
C ALA A 420 12.02 -25.35 -4.53
N THR A 421 10.94 -25.09 -5.29
CA THR A 421 11.08 -24.43 -6.61
C THR A 421 11.65 -23.00 -6.48
N MET A 422 11.41 -22.34 -5.35
CA MET A 422 11.94 -21.02 -5.01
C MET A 422 13.37 -21.06 -4.44
N GLY A 423 13.99 -22.25 -4.28
CA GLY A 423 15.37 -22.38 -3.81
C GLY A 423 15.52 -22.38 -2.28
N PHE A 424 14.43 -22.55 -1.53
CA PHE A 424 14.50 -22.94 -0.12
C PHE A 424 14.64 -24.48 -0.08
N GLY A 425 15.86 -24.99 0.10
CA GLY A 425 16.15 -26.43 0.11
C GLY A 425 17.36 -26.79 0.97
#